data_AF-A0A0D0D760-F1
#
_entry.id   AF-A0A0D0D760-F1
#
_cell.length_a   1.000
_cell.length_b   1.000
_cell.length_c   1.000
_cell.angle_alpha   90.00
_cell.angle_beta   90.00
_cell.angle_gamma   90.00
#
_symmetry.space_group_name_H-M   'P 1'
#
loop_
_entity.id
_entity.type
_entity.pdbx_description
1 polymer ?
#
loop_
_entity_poly.entity_id
_entity_poly.type
_entity_poly.pdbx_seq_one_letter_code
_entity_poly.pdbx_strand_id
1 'polypeptide(L)'
;LLSTRYKDTDWRPAFGAVMDAEGDSITANAAVEKLAQVAITCTGLKIHIPTRQPAPQLVAIEDEVSKSISKLKGCNHIFGEPLTLNQFPEPSDEEDIGGDSGPEGDETIVTVVSQEMAEKRGEVIEIEESDDDEGREPEISCSEGLELCQKLEAACLQLGDATSPLSLDLIKHIRHFRAHLRRQELLHAHQTTLDSFFTQ
;
A
#
# COMPACT_ATOMS: atom_id res chain seq x y z
N LEU A 1 -10.52 -32.69 0.57
CA LEU A 1 -11.46 -31.68 0.01
C LEU A 1 -11.57 -31.67 -1.54
N LEU A 2 -11.05 -32.69 -2.24
CA LEU A 2 -11.21 -32.85 -3.70
C LEU A 2 -12.31 -33.86 -4.09
N SER A 3 -12.67 -34.76 -3.17
CA SER A 3 -13.57 -35.91 -3.41
C SER A 3 -15.04 -35.55 -3.70
N THR A 4 -15.49 -34.32 -3.45
CA THR A 4 -16.88 -33.90 -3.70
C THR A 4 -17.05 -33.11 -5.01
N ARG A 5 -15.95 -32.82 -5.72
CA ARG A 5 -15.96 -31.93 -6.90
C ARG A 5 -16.07 -32.66 -8.24
N TYR A 6 -15.78 -33.95 -8.26
CA TYR A 6 -15.85 -34.79 -9.45
C TYR A 6 -16.88 -35.89 -9.21
N LYS A 7 -18.00 -35.83 -9.92
CA LYS A 7 -18.99 -36.93 -9.89
C LYS A 7 -18.49 -38.03 -10.80
N ASP A 8 -18.55 -39.28 -10.32
CA ASP A 8 -18.18 -40.47 -11.10
C ASP A 8 -18.85 -40.47 -12.48
N THR A 9 -20.12 -40.06 -12.53
CA THR A 9 -20.92 -39.97 -13.76
C THR A 9 -20.30 -39.10 -14.85
N ASP A 10 -19.50 -38.10 -14.47
CA ASP A 10 -19.02 -37.07 -15.40
C ASP A 10 -17.72 -37.49 -16.09
N TRP A 11 -16.89 -38.34 -15.47
CA TRP A 11 -15.60 -38.78 -16.01
C TRP A 11 -15.53 -40.27 -16.35
N ARG A 12 -16.44 -41.10 -15.81
CA ARG A 12 -16.50 -42.55 -16.07
C ARG A 12 -16.60 -42.93 -17.56
N PRO A 13 -17.35 -42.23 -18.43
CA PRO A 13 -17.40 -42.56 -19.85
C PRO A 13 -16.07 -42.31 -20.57
N ALA A 14 -15.37 -41.24 -20.22
CA ALA A 14 -14.06 -40.92 -20.79
C ALA A 14 -13.00 -41.91 -20.31
N PHE A 15 -13.03 -42.25 -19.03
CA PHE A 15 -12.14 -43.25 -18.44
C PHE A 15 -12.38 -44.65 -19.02
N GLY A 16 -13.65 -45.06 -19.17
CA GLY A 16 -14.02 -46.31 -19.82
C GLY A 16 -13.49 -46.40 -21.25
N ALA A 17 -13.63 -45.34 -22.05
CA ALA A 17 -13.12 -45.31 -23.43
C ALA A 17 -11.60 -45.49 -23.53
N VAL A 18 -10.84 -45.06 -22.52
CA VAL A 18 -9.38 -45.26 -22.45
C VAL A 18 -9.04 -46.66 -21.94
N MET A 19 -9.74 -47.15 -20.92
CA MET A 19 -9.52 -48.49 -20.36
C MET A 19 -9.93 -49.60 -21.33
N ASP A 20 -11.01 -49.43 -22.09
CA ASP A 20 -11.45 -50.40 -23.10
C ASP A 20 -10.47 -50.49 -24.30
N ALA A 21 -9.61 -49.48 -24.47
CA ALA A 21 -8.55 -49.43 -25.47
C ALA A 21 -7.18 -49.88 -24.93
N GLU A 22 -7.13 -50.41 -23.70
CA GLU A 22 -5.89 -50.85 -23.06
C GLU A 22 -5.22 -51.97 -23.87
N GLY A 23 -4.00 -51.70 -24.36
CA GLY A 23 -3.24 -52.62 -25.20
C GLY A 23 -3.31 -52.35 -26.71
N ASP A 24 -4.12 -51.39 -27.15
CA ASP A 24 -4.18 -50.92 -28.55
C ASP A 24 -4.00 -49.39 -28.60
N SER A 25 -2.78 -48.97 -28.90
CA SER A 25 -2.41 -47.55 -28.94
C SER A 25 -3.14 -46.78 -30.04
N ILE A 26 -3.56 -47.42 -31.13
CA ILE A 26 -4.27 -46.77 -32.22
C ILE A 26 -5.69 -46.45 -31.75
N THR A 27 -6.36 -47.42 -31.14
CA THR A 27 -7.71 -47.26 -30.59
C THR A 27 -7.73 -46.27 -29.43
N ALA A 28 -6.72 -46.29 -28.56
CA ALA A 28 -6.59 -45.34 -27.45
C ALA A 28 -6.42 -43.89 -27.95
N ASN A 29 -5.55 -43.67 -28.94
CA ASN A 29 -5.36 -42.34 -29.53
C ASN A 29 -6.63 -41.83 -30.22
N ALA A 30 -7.35 -42.70 -30.93
CA ALA A 30 -8.63 -42.33 -31.55
C ALA A 30 -9.70 -41.97 -30.51
N ALA A 31 -9.74 -42.68 -29.38
CA ALA A 31 -10.65 -42.38 -28.27
C ALA A 31 -10.33 -41.03 -27.62
N VAL A 32 -9.04 -40.73 -27.39
CA VAL A 32 -8.58 -39.46 -26.83
C VAL A 32 -8.88 -38.29 -27.77
N GLU A 33 -8.61 -38.43 -29.07
CA GLU A 33 -8.92 -37.40 -30.07
C GLU A 33 -10.42 -37.12 -30.11
N LYS A 34 -11.25 -38.16 -30.07
CA LYS A 34 -12.71 -38.01 -30.02
C LYS A 34 -13.18 -37.28 -28.76
N LEU A 35 -12.59 -37.58 -27.61
CA LEU A 35 -12.87 -36.86 -26.35
C LEU A 35 -12.43 -35.39 -26.43
N ALA A 36 -11.29 -35.11 -27.05
CA ALA A 36 -10.80 -33.74 -27.27
C ALA A 36 -11.76 -32.95 -28.16
N GLN A 37 -12.26 -33.54 -29.25
CA GLN A 37 -13.25 -32.89 -30.13
C GLN A 37 -14.56 -32.61 -29.41
N VAL A 38 -15.05 -33.55 -28.58
CA VAL A 38 -16.24 -33.33 -27.75
C VAL A 38 -15.99 -32.17 -26.77
N ALA A 39 -14.84 -32.13 -26.10
CA ALA A 39 -14.48 -31.04 -25.20
C ALA A 39 -14.40 -29.67 -25.90
N ILE A 40 -13.91 -29.60 -27.13
CA ILE A 40 -13.86 -28.36 -27.93
C ILE A 40 -15.27 -27.88 -28.30
N THR A 41 -16.18 -28.80 -28.65
CA THR A 41 -17.57 -28.46 -28.99
C THR A 41 -18.45 -28.14 -27.79
N CYS A 42 -18.06 -28.57 -26.58
CA CYS A 42 -18.69 -28.17 -25.33
C CYS A 42 -18.28 -26.74 -24.96
N THR A 43 -18.88 -25.73 -25.61
CA THR A 43 -18.67 -24.29 -25.37
C THR A 43 -19.21 -23.78 -24.01
N GLY A 44 -19.36 -24.68 -23.04
CA GLY A 44 -19.83 -24.37 -21.71
C GLY A 44 -19.16 -25.29 -20.71
N LEU A 45 -17.87 -25.05 -20.45
CA LEU A 45 -17.22 -25.56 -19.25
C LEU A 45 -17.97 -24.95 -18.06
N LYS A 46 -18.99 -25.65 -17.58
CA LYS A 46 -19.85 -25.22 -16.49
C LYS A 46 -19.08 -25.47 -15.20
N ILE A 47 -18.05 -24.66 -14.98
CA ILE A 47 -17.31 -24.64 -13.72
C ILE A 47 -18.32 -24.15 -12.69
N HIS A 48 -18.93 -25.10 -11.99
CA HIS A 48 -19.66 -24.82 -10.76
C HIS A 48 -18.63 -24.39 -9.73
N ILE A 49 -18.25 -23.11 -9.76
CA ILE A 49 -17.56 -22.46 -8.66
C ILE A 49 -18.55 -22.54 -7.51
N PRO A 50 -18.29 -23.32 -6.44
CA PRO A 50 -19.14 -23.27 -5.27
C PRO A 50 -19.15 -21.82 -4.83
N THR A 51 -20.33 -21.21 -4.73
CA THR A 51 -20.49 -19.91 -4.08
C THR A 51 -19.90 -20.06 -2.68
N ARG A 52 -18.63 -19.67 -2.55
CA ARG A 52 -17.90 -19.70 -1.30
C ARG A 52 -18.69 -18.78 -0.40
N GLN A 53 -19.28 -19.32 0.66
CA GLN A 53 -19.92 -18.48 1.66
C GLN A 53 -18.85 -17.44 2.07
N PRO A 54 -19.14 -16.13 1.93
CA PRO A 54 -18.17 -15.11 2.25
C PRO A 54 -17.73 -15.36 3.68
N ALA A 55 -16.40 -15.37 3.90
CA ALA A 55 -15.87 -15.53 5.24
C ALA A 55 -16.54 -14.48 6.14
N PRO A 56 -16.89 -14.79 7.40
CA PRO A 56 -17.55 -13.82 8.28
C PRO A 56 -16.79 -12.49 8.38
N GLN A 57 -15.46 -12.54 8.24
CA GLN A 57 -14.58 -11.38 8.17
C GLN A 57 -14.80 -10.52 6.92
N LEU A 58 -15.05 -11.14 5.76
CA LEU A 58 -15.34 -10.45 4.50
C LEU A 58 -16.68 -9.69 4.59
N VAL A 59 -17.70 -10.30 5.21
CA VAL A 59 -19.00 -9.63 5.42
C VAL A 59 -18.85 -8.44 6.36
N ALA A 60 -18.11 -8.59 7.45
CA ALA A 60 -17.86 -7.49 8.39
C ALA A 60 -17.10 -6.32 7.74
N ILE A 61 -16.09 -6.62 6.92
CA ILE A 61 -15.33 -5.61 6.17
C ILE A 61 -16.22 -4.94 5.12
N GLU A 62 -17.05 -5.69 4.41
CA GLU A 62 -17.98 -5.15 3.41
C GLU A 62 -19.01 -4.20 4.04
N ASP A 63 -19.53 -4.55 5.23
CA ASP A 63 -20.42 -3.70 6.00
C ASP A 63 -19.71 -2.43 6.50
N GLU A 64 -18.46 -2.54 6.97
CA GLU A 64 -17.65 -1.40 7.42
C GLU A 64 -17.33 -0.43 6.27
N VAL A 65 -16.97 -0.97 5.10
CA VAL A 65 -16.73 -0.18 3.89
C VAL A 65 -18.02 0.49 3.43
N SER A 66 -19.14 -0.23 3.41
CA SER A 66 -20.45 0.33 3.04
C SER A 66 -20.90 1.45 3.99
N LYS A 67 -20.65 1.29 5.29
CA LYS A 67 -20.91 2.32 6.30
C LYS A 67 -20.01 3.54 6.11
N SER A 68 -18.74 3.33 5.78
CA SER A 68 -17.77 4.40 5.51
C SER A 68 -18.14 5.19 4.25
N ILE A 69 -18.56 4.51 3.17
CA ILE A 69 -19.05 5.15 1.94
C ILE A 69 -20.32 5.96 2.22
N SER A 70 -21.25 5.42 3.00
CA SER A 70 -22.50 6.12 3.36
C SER A 70 -22.21 7.36 4.19
N LYS A 71 -21.27 7.27 5.14
CA LYS A 71 -20.80 8.41 5.93
C LYS A 71 -20.12 9.45 5.03
N LEU A 72 -19.27 9.02 4.11
CA LEU A 72 -18.59 9.91 3.16
C LEU A 72 -19.59 10.61 2.24
N LYS A 73 -20.62 9.91 1.74
CA LYS A 73 -21.73 10.51 0.98
C LYS A 73 -22.52 11.53 1.80
N GLY A 74 -22.75 11.25 3.09
CA GLY A 74 -23.38 12.20 4.01
C GLY A 74 -22.51 13.44 4.26
N CYS A 75 -21.18 13.27 4.37
CA CYS A 75 -20.22 14.35 4.59
C CYS A 75 -19.88 15.13 3.32
N ASN A 76 -19.94 14.52 2.14
CA ASN A 76 -19.80 15.16 0.83
C ASN A 76 -21.06 15.95 0.44
N HIS A 77 -21.74 16.56 1.41
CA HIS A 77 -22.62 17.68 1.15
C HIS A 77 -21.76 18.86 0.69
N ILE A 78 -21.41 18.87 -0.59
CA ILE A 78 -21.23 20.12 -1.32
C ILE A 78 -22.60 20.79 -1.25
N PHE A 79 -22.78 21.66 -0.26
CA PHE A 79 -23.95 22.53 -0.22
C PHE A 79 -23.77 23.56 -1.33
N GLY A 80 -24.46 23.34 -2.46
CA GLY A 80 -24.41 24.22 -3.62
C GLY A 80 -24.73 23.48 -4.91
N GLU A 81 -25.17 24.23 -5.92
CA GLU A 81 -25.32 23.70 -7.28
C GLU A 81 -23.94 23.25 -7.80
N PRO A 82 -23.81 22.03 -8.36
CA PRO A 82 -22.54 21.58 -8.92
C PRO A 82 -21.98 22.59 -9.92
N LEU A 83 -20.73 23.03 -9.75
CA LEU A 83 -20.10 23.93 -10.71
C LEU A 83 -20.14 23.28 -12.10
N THR A 84 -20.82 23.92 -13.04
CA THR A 84 -20.85 23.49 -14.44
C THR A 84 -19.45 23.62 -15.03
N LEU A 85 -19.10 22.78 -16.02
CA LEU A 85 -17.78 22.77 -16.70
C LEU A 85 -17.27 24.18 -17.11
N ASN A 86 -18.18 25.12 -17.40
CA ASN A 86 -17.87 26.49 -17.79
C ASN A 86 -17.41 27.41 -16.64
N GLN A 87 -17.45 26.93 -15.39
CA GLN A 87 -17.00 27.66 -14.20
C GLN A 87 -15.63 27.17 -13.70
N PHE A 88 -15.05 26.17 -14.36
CA PHE A 88 -13.65 25.84 -14.15
C PHE A 88 -12.80 26.97 -14.74
N PRO A 89 -11.87 27.56 -13.97
CA PRO A 89 -10.88 28.45 -14.57
C PRO A 89 -10.11 27.65 -15.61
N GLU A 90 -10.01 28.18 -16.84
CA GLU A 90 -9.08 27.65 -17.82
C GLU A 90 -7.69 27.67 -17.19
N PRO A 91 -6.96 26.54 -17.15
CA PRO A 91 -5.58 26.55 -16.69
C PRO A 91 -4.81 27.54 -17.56
N SER A 92 -4.12 28.48 -16.92
CA SER A 92 -3.21 29.38 -17.63
C SER A 92 -2.17 28.53 -18.36
N ASP A 93 -1.85 28.89 -19.60
CA ASP A 93 -0.83 28.22 -20.41
C ASP A 93 0.44 28.01 -19.58
N GLU A 94 0.92 26.77 -19.52
CA GLU A 94 2.15 26.41 -18.80
C GLU A 94 3.33 27.14 -19.47
N GLU A 95 4.00 28.01 -18.72
CA GLU A 95 5.24 28.64 -19.18
C GLU A 95 6.33 27.58 -19.33
N ASP A 96 6.92 27.49 -20.53
CA ASP A 96 8.09 26.67 -20.82
C ASP A 96 9.25 27.16 -19.94
N ILE A 97 9.55 26.42 -18.88
CA ILE A 97 10.73 26.65 -18.04
C ILE A 97 11.94 26.26 -18.89
N GLY A 98 12.44 27.25 -19.63
CA GLY A 98 13.63 27.15 -20.44
C GLY A 98 14.75 26.47 -19.65
N GLY A 99 15.36 25.46 -20.27
CA GLY A 99 16.37 24.62 -19.66
C GLY A 99 17.52 25.44 -19.09
N ASP A 100 17.54 25.56 -17.78
CA ASP A 100 18.71 26.01 -17.03
C ASP A 100 18.93 25.09 -15.84
N SER A 101 20.18 24.63 -15.77
CA SER A 101 20.87 23.99 -14.66
C SER A 101 20.00 23.48 -13.50
N GLY A 102 19.71 22.18 -13.53
CA GLY A 102 19.27 21.46 -12.34
C GLY A 102 20.21 21.76 -11.16
N PRO A 103 19.66 21.81 -9.93
CA PRO A 103 20.39 22.30 -8.77
C PRO A 103 21.69 21.51 -8.63
N GLU A 104 22.77 22.28 -8.47
CA GLU A 104 24.13 21.93 -8.03
C GLU A 104 24.10 20.96 -6.84
N GLY A 105 23.76 19.70 -7.12
CA GLY A 105 23.34 18.71 -6.12
C GLY A 105 24.25 17.49 -6.06
N ASP A 106 25.06 17.24 -7.08
CA ASP A 106 25.92 16.05 -7.09
C ASP A 106 27.13 16.21 -6.16
N GLU A 107 27.71 17.42 -6.07
CA GLU A 107 28.92 17.65 -5.27
C GLU A 107 28.63 17.58 -3.76
N THR A 108 27.46 18.07 -3.33
CA THR A 108 26.99 17.95 -1.95
C THR A 108 26.61 16.52 -1.57
N ILE A 109 26.13 15.72 -2.51
CA ILE A 109 25.87 14.28 -2.27
C ILE A 109 27.19 13.52 -2.09
N VAL A 110 28.20 13.81 -2.92
CA VAL A 110 29.50 13.15 -2.84
C VAL A 110 30.20 13.45 -1.51
N THR A 111 30.11 14.68 -0.99
CA THR A 111 30.72 15.05 0.31
C THR A 111 30.07 14.32 1.49
N VAL A 112 28.74 14.21 1.52
CA VAL A 112 28.02 13.48 2.58
C VAL A 112 28.37 11.99 2.57
N VAL A 113 28.41 11.37 1.38
CA VAL A 113 28.74 9.92 1.26
C VAL A 113 30.19 9.65 1.67
N SER A 114 31.12 10.53 1.31
CA SER A 114 32.52 10.36 1.67
C SER A 114 32.77 10.55 3.17
N GLN A 115 32.05 11.45 3.84
CA GLN A 115 32.07 11.59 5.29
C GLN A 115 31.51 10.35 6.01
N GLU A 116 30.35 9.82 5.59
CA GLU A 116 29.76 8.60 6.17
C GLU A 116 30.69 7.38 6.04
N MET A 117 31.40 7.28 4.91
CA MET A 117 32.37 6.21 4.67
C MET A 117 33.64 6.34 5.50
N ALA A 118 34.03 7.56 5.90
CA ALA A 118 35.18 7.81 6.80
C ALA A 118 34.83 7.51 8.26
N GLU A 119 33.61 7.87 8.70
CA GLU A 119 33.08 7.53 10.03
C GLU A 119 32.99 6.01 10.23
N LYS A 120 32.48 5.27 9.24
CA LYS A 120 32.43 3.79 9.27
C LYS A 120 33.80 3.11 9.29
N ARG A 121 34.85 3.80 8.83
CA ARG A 121 36.23 3.30 8.87
C ARG A 121 36.96 3.62 10.18
N GLY A 122 36.32 4.32 11.11
CA GLY A 122 36.91 4.67 12.42
C GLY A 122 38.05 5.69 12.32
N GLU A 123 38.07 6.50 11.25
CA GLU A 123 39.11 7.51 11.00
C GLU A 123 38.75 8.89 11.59
N VAL A 124 37.56 9.01 12.21
CA VAL A 124 37.15 10.22 12.93
C VAL A 124 37.60 10.10 14.38
N ILE A 125 38.54 10.96 14.76
CA ILE A 125 39.03 11.13 16.13
C ILE A 125 37.86 11.61 16.99
N GLU A 126 37.44 10.80 17.97
CA GLU A 126 36.53 11.22 19.04
C GLU A 126 37.14 12.46 19.73
N ILE A 127 36.48 13.60 19.59
CA ILE A 127 36.73 14.76 20.44
C ILE A 127 35.99 14.46 21.75
N GLU A 128 36.74 14.27 22.83
CA GLU A 128 36.18 14.16 24.19
C GLU A 128 35.32 15.39 24.47
N GLU A 129 33.99 15.22 24.46
CA GLU A 129 33.06 16.26 24.90
C GLU A 129 33.16 16.37 26.42
N SER A 130 33.71 17.50 26.86
CA SER A 130 33.75 17.96 28.23
C SER A 130 32.33 18.02 28.80
N ASP A 131 32.14 17.26 29.88
CA ASP A 131 30.90 17.13 30.65
C ASP A 131 30.61 18.44 31.40
N ASP A 132 30.05 19.43 30.70
CA ASP A 132 29.45 20.62 31.32
C ASP A 132 27.93 20.46 31.32
N ASP A 133 27.45 19.93 32.44
CA ASP A 133 26.04 19.76 32.83
C ASP A 133 25.41 21.13 33.12
N GLU A 134 24.99 21.84 32.07
CA GLU A 134 24.05 22.96 32.18
C GLU A 134 22.77 22.68 31.39
N GLY A 135 21.76 22.18 32.10
CA GLY A 135 20.35 22.37 31.76
C GLY A 135 19.83 21.52 30.60
N ARG A 136 19.71 20.20 30.80
CA ARG A 136 18.87 19.39 29.90
C ARG A 136 17.42 19.87 30.00
N GLU A 137 16.98 20.64 29.00
CA GLU A 137 15.56 20.78 28.70
C GLU A 137 14.96 19.37 28.55
N PRO A 138 13.68 19.17 28.92
CA PRO A 138 13.05 17.87 28.71
C PRO A 138 13.06 17.55 27.21
N GLU A 139 13.94 16.62 26.81
CA GLU A 139 14.01 16.10 25.45
C GLU A 139 12.67 15.42 25.12
N ILE A 140 11.90 16.03 24.22
CA ILE A 140 10.64 15.45 23.74
C ILE A 140 11.01 14.24 22.88
N SER A 141 10.49 13.07 23.27
CA SER A 141 10.69 11.86 22.47
C SER A 141 9.99 11.95 21.10
N CYS A 142 10.45 11.19 20.10
CA CYS A 142 9.83 11.17 18.77
C CYS A 142 8.33 10.82 18.83
N SER A 143 7.94 9.88 19.70
CA SER A 143 6.55 9.49 19.91
C SER A 143 5.71 10.63 20.49
N GLU A 144 6.21 11.35 21.49
CA GLU A 144 5.54 12.52 22.06
C GLU A 144 5.41 13.65 21.03
N GLY A 145 6.45 13.87 20.21
CA GLY A 145 6.41 14.82 19.11
C GLY A 145 5.34 14.48 18.06
N LEU A 146 5.19 13.19 17.72
CA LEU A 146 4.14 12.71 16.82
C LEU A 146 2.73 12.93 17.39
N GLU A 147 2.53 12.65 18.67
CA GLU A 147 1.26 12.91 19.36
C GLU A 147 0.92 14.40 19.38
N LEU A 148 1.91 15.26 19.66
CA LEU A 148 1.74 16.70 19.68
C LEU A 148 1.33 17.22 18.30
N CYS A 149 1.99 16.75 17.23
CA CYS A 149 1.61 17.09 15.85
C CYS A 149 0.17 16.72 15.53
N GLN A 150 -0.30 15.55 15.97
CA GLN A 150 -1.69 15.12 15.76
C GLN A 150 -2.69 16.02 16.51
N LYS A 151 -2.39 16.36 17.77
CA LYS A 151 -3.23 17.26 18.57
C LYS A 151 -3.29 18.67 17.96
N LEU A 152 -2.15 19.20 17.52
CA LEU A 152 -2.08 20.50 16.85
C LEU A 152 -2.83 20.50 15.51
N GLU A 153 -2.66 19.48 14.68
CA GLU A 153 -3.41 19.36 13.41
C GLU A 153 -4.93 19.32 13.68
N ALA A 154 -5.37 18.53 14.66
CA ALA A 154 -6.77 18.45 15.02
C ALA A 154 -7.31 19.79 15.56
N ALA A 155 -6.53 20.50 16.38
CA ALA A 155 -6.88 21.82 16.89
C ALA A 155 -6.98 22.85 15.75
N CYS A 156 -6.05 22.84 14.80
CA CYS A 156 -6.11 23.72 13.62
C CYS A 156 -7.34 23.44 12.76
N LEU A 157 -7.77 22.18 12.63
CA LEU A 157 -8.98 21.83 11.87
C LEU A 157 -10.28 22.19 12.61
N GLN A 158 -10.30 22.16 13.94
CA GLN A 158 -11.49 22.42 14.76
C GLN A 158 -11.67 23.90 15.13
N LEU A 159 -10.57 24.59 15.42
CA LEU A 159 -10.55 25.95 15.93
C LEU A 159 -10.03 26.96 14.88
N GLY A 160 -9.32 26.48 13.87
CA GLY A 160 -8.79 27.33 12.82
C GLY A 160 -9.88 27.75 11.84
N ASP A 161 -9.74 28.97 11.33
CA ASP A 161 -10.53 29.43 10.20
C ASP A 161 -10.05 28.72 8.94
N ALA A 162 -10.91 27.88 8.35
CA ALA A 162 -10.63 27.11 7.13
C ALA A 162 -10.32 27.98 5.91
N THR A 163 -10.66 29.27 5.96
CA THR A 163 -10.38 30.25 4.89
C THR A 163 -9.12 31.06 5.14
N SER A 164 -8.53 30.97 6.33
CA SER A 164 -7.31 31.71 6.68
C SER A 164 -6.07 31.04 6.07
N PRO A 165 -5.26 31.75 5.27
CA PRO A 165 -4.02 31.19 4.71
C PRO A 165 -3.03 30.76 5.80
N LEU A 166 -3.03 31.45 6.94
CA LEU A 166 -2.16 31.14 8.07
C LEU A 166 -2.47 29.77 8.69
N SER A 167 -3.76 29.40 8.79
CA SER A 167 -4.19 28.11 9.36
C SER A 167 -3.81 26.96 8.43
N LEU A 168 -3.96 27.15 7.12
CA LEU A 168 -3.58 26.18 6.10
C LEU A 168 -2.06 25.97 6.07
N ASP A 169 -1.28 27.04 6.13
CA ASP A 169 0.18 26.93 6.13
C ASP A 169 0.69 26.28 7.42
N LEU A 170 0.09 26.59 8.57
CA LEU A 170 0.42 25.90 9.82
C LEU A 170 0.15 24.39 9.73
N ILE A 171 -1.00 23.97 9.19
CA ILE A 171 -1.32 22.55 8.98
C ILE A 171 -0.30 21.87 8.06
N LYS A 172 0.11 22.53 6.96
CA LYS A 172 1.15 22.01 6.06
C LYS A 172 2.48 21.78 6.80
N HIS A 173 2.92 22.75 7.59
CA HIS A 173 4.16 22.64 8.36
C HIS A 173 4.08 21.50 9.39
N ILE A 174 2.96 21.38 10.10
CA ILE A 174 2.74 20.28 11.06
C ILE A 174 2.82 18.91 10.35
N ARG A 175 2.24 18.78 9.15
CA ARG A 175 2.29 17.54 8.38
C ARG A 175 3.71 17.21 7.92
N HIS A 176 4.46 18.19 7.43
CA HIS A 176 5.86 18.01 7.04
C HIS A 176 6.72 17.59 8.22
N PHE A 177 6.57 18.27 9.36
CA PHE A 177 7.31 17.93 10.57
C PHE A 177 6.97 16.52 11.08
N ARG A 178 5.68 16.14 11.06
CA ARG A 178 5.26 14.78 11.39
C ARG A 178 5.88 13.73 10.46
N ALA A 179 5.98 14.01 9.16
CA ALA A 179 6.63 13.10 8.22
C ALA A 179 8.14 12.97 8.50
N HIS A 180 8.80 14.07 8.89
CA HIS A 180 10.19 14.07 9.32
C HIS A 180 10.40 13.20 10.58
N LEU A 181 9.58 13.37 11.61
CA LEU A 181 9.64 12.56 12.84
C LEU A 181 9.42 11.07 12.56
N ARG A 182 8.47 10.70 11.69
CA ARG A 182 8.27 9.30 11.30
C ARG A 182 9.48 8.72 10.58
N ARG A 183 10.14 9.51 9.74
CA ARG A 183 11.36 9.09 9.06
C ARG A 183 12.48 8.86 10.08
N GLN A 184 12.62 9.74 11.05
CA GLN A 184 13.60 9.59 12.14
C GLN A 184 13.32 8.33 12.97
N GLU A 185 12.07 8.10 13.35
CA GLU A 185 11.65 6.88 14.06
C GLU A 185 11.98 5.61 13.27
N LEU A 186 11.75 5.60 11.95
CA LEU A 186 12.10 4.47 11.08
C LEU A 186 13.62 4.27 10.92
N LEU A 187 14.40 5.35 10.88
CA LEU A 187 15.86 5.27 10.79
C LEU A 187 16.48 4.71 12.08
N HIS A 188 15.88 5.00 13.23
CA HIS A 188 16.33 4.48 14.53
C HIS A 188 15.60 3.19 14.94
N ALA A 189 14.64 2.72 14.15
CA ALA A 189 13.96 1.45 14.40
C ALA A 189 14.94 0.30 14.17
N HIS A 190 15.28 -0.40 15.25
CA HIS A 190 16.10 -1.59 15.15
C HIS A 190 15.34 -2.68 14.39
N GLN A 191 15.89 -3.13 13.26
CA GLN A 191 15.30 -4.22 12.49
C GLN A 191 15.32 -5.49 13.34
N THR A 192 14.16 -5.90 13.85
CA THR A 192 14.01 -7.18 14.54
C THR A 192 14.12 -8.30 13.51
N THR A 193 15.12 -9.15 13.65
CA THR A 193 15.27 -10.34 12.79
C THR A 193 14.11 -11.30 13.03
N LEU A 194 13.70 -12.02 11.98
CA LEU A 194 12.60 -13.01 12.03
C LEU A 194 12.77 -14.02 13.17
N ASP A 195 14.01 -14.35 13.53
CA ASP A 195 14.33 -15.28 14.62
C ASP A 195 13.80 -14.81 15.98
N SER A 196 13.72 -13.49 16.23
CA SER A 196 13.18 -12.94 17.48
C SER A 196 11.69 -13.26 17.71
N PHE A 197 10.93 -13.55 16.64
CA PHE A 197 9.53 -13.95 16.73
C PHE A 197 9.34 -15.45 17.02
N PHE A 198 10.33 -16.29 16.75
CA PHE A 198 10.22 -17.74 16.93
C PHE A 198 10.81 -18.25 18.25
N THR A 199 11.45 -17.36 19.03
CA THR A 199 12.06 -17.68 20.32
C THR A 199 11.18 -17.35 21.54
N GLN A 200 9.89 -17.02 21.35
CA GLN A 200 8.96 -16.68 22.43
C GLN A 200 8.05 -17.84 22.84
#